data_AF-A0A7S3F7R5-F1
#
_entry.id   AF-A0A7S3F7R5-F1
#
_cell.length_a   1.000
_cell.length_b   1.000
_cell.length_c   1.000
_cell.angle_alpha   90.00
_cell.angle_beta   90.00
_cell.angle_gamma   90.00
#
_symmetry.space_group_name_H-M   'P 1'
#
loop_
_entity.id
_entity.type
_entity.pdbx_description
1 polymer ?
#
loop_
_entity_poly.entity_id
_entity_poly.type
_entity_poly.pdbx_seq_one_letter_code
_entity_poly.pdbx_strand_id
1 'polypeptide(L)'
;ANEVIGKESWLDFVSIQSHGSCEQIAKAILRDGQNANVPRKPSLLVESKYYWRERCVELWGSSFCVHATELGVRRATWSARLSGSLGDGFGEFPFWSGSESTSVWRASLRTTSPAARMIADVMQRVLKEHHWEDLHPDRYHSFIRKPGAGDTYVSA
;
A
#
# COMPACT_ATOMS: atom_id res chain seq x y z
N ALA A 1 -27.34 -1.28 13.52
CA ALA A 1 -25.95 -1.22 13.99
C ALA A 1 -25.06 -1.52 12.80
N ASN A 2 -24.03 -0.71 12.54
CA ASN A 2 -23.05 -1.06 11.50
C ASN A 2 -22.33 -2.32 11.97
N GLU A 3 -22.46 -3.40 11.21
CA GLU A 3 -21.87 -4.69 11.53
C GLU A 3 -20.34 -4.53 11.58
N VAL A 4 -19.73 -4.99 12.67
CA VAL A 4 -18.27 -4.92 12.84
C VAL A 4 -17.69 -6.13 12.12
N ILE A 5 -17.40 -5.96 10.83
CA ILE A 5 -16.64 -6.90 10.01
C ILE A 5 -15.24 -7.05 10.66
N GLY A 6 -14.77 -8.28 10.86
CA GLY A 6 -13.44 -8.58 11.39
C GLY A 6 -13.38 -9.64 12.51
N LYS A 7 -14.52 -10.11 13.03
CA LYS A 7 -14.58 -11.14 14.10
C LYS A 7 -14.88 -12.55 13.59
N GLU A 8 -15.16 -12.70 12.31
CA GLU A 8 -15.68 -13.92 11.71
C GLU A 8 -14.58 -14.99 11.66
N SER A 9 -14.84 -16.21 12.15
CA SER A 9 -13.81 -17.26 12.18
C SER A 9 -13.28 -17.69 10.81
N TRP A 10 -14.02 -17.41 9.73
CA TRP A 10 -13.61 -17.72 8.36
C TRP A 10 -12.69 -16.66 7.75
N LEU A 11 -12.57 -15.48 8.36
CA LEU A 11 -11.78 -14.39 7.83
C LEU A 11 -10.39 -14.41 8.47
N ASP A 12 -9.35 -14.68 7.70
CA ASP A 12 -7.96 -14.71 8.21
C ASP A 12 -7.32 -13.32 8.32
N PHE A 13 -7.72 -12.39 7.45
CA PHE A 13 -7.21 -11.02 7.38
C PHE A 13 -8.27 -10.05 6.86
N VAL A 14 -8.14 -8.77 7.19
CA VAL A 14 -9.05 -7.71 6.72
C VAL A 14 -8.52 -7.12 5.42
N SER A 15 -9.32 -7.16 4.37
CA SER A 15 -9.00 -6.48 3.11
C SER A 15 -9.42 -5.01 3.16
N ILE A 16 -8.49 -4.11 2.88
CA ILE A 16 -8.72 -2.66 2.80
C ILE A 16 -8.59 -2.22 1.35
N GLN A 17 -9.59 -1.50 0.86
CA GLN A 17 -9.52 -0.74 -0.39
C GLN A 17 -9.54 0.75 -0.06
N SER A 18 -8.58 1.50 -0.60
CA SER A 18 -8.56 2.96 -0.43
C SER A 18 -7.86 3.63 -1.59
N HIS A 19 -8.65 4.34 -2.41
CA HIS A 19 -8.17 5.24 -3.46
C HIS A 19 -7.93 6.66 -2.95
N GLY A 20 -7.96 6.86 -1.63
CA GLY A 20 -7.82 8.16 -0.98
C GLY A 20 -6.38 8.71 -1.01
N SER A 21 -6.15 9.74 -0.21
CA SER A 21 -4.80 10.22 0.10
C SER A 21 -4.02 9.19 0.92
N CYS A 22 -2.70 9.34 0.96
CA CYS A 22 -1.82 8.58 1.85
C CYS A 22 -2.28 8.61 3.32
N GLU A 23 -2.79 9.75 3.77
CA GLU A 23 -3.31 9.91 5.13
C GLU A 23 -4.59 9.09 5.34
N GLN A 24 -5.49 9.06 4.35
CA GLN A 24 -6.71 8.25 4.42
C GLN A 24 -6.38 6.75 4.44
N ILE A 25 -5.42 6.31 3.62
CA ILE A 25 -4.89 4.94 3.64
C ILE A 25 -4.36 4.59 5.03
N ALA A 26 -3.46 5.41 5.57
CA ALA A 26 -2.86 5.21 6.89
C ALA A 26 -3.92 5.14 7.99
N LYS A 27 -4.90 6.05 7.97
CA LYS A 27 -6.02 6.07 8.93
C LYS A 27 -6.88 4.82 8.85
N ALA A 28 -7.15 4.29 7.65
CA ALA A 28 -7.95 3.08 7.50
C ALA A 28 -7.27 1.87 8.15
N ILE A 29 -5.96 1.70 7.91
CA ILE A 29 -5.17 0.59 8.46
C ILE A 29 -5.02 0.73 9.98
N LEU A 30 -4.69 1.92 10.47
CA LEU A 30 -4.53 2.13 11.91
C LEU A 30 -5.85 1.97 12.65
N ARG A 31 -6.97 2.41 12.07
CA ARG A 31 -8.30 2.16 12.63
C ARG A 31 -8.57 0.67 12.73
N ASP A 32 -8.22 -0.10 11.71
CA ASP A 32 -8.39 -1.56 11.75
C ASP A 32 -7.51 -2.22 12.81
N GLY A 33 -6.22 -1.88 12.87
CA GLY A 33 -5.30 -2.39 13.89
C GLY A 33 -5.64 -1.97 15.34
N GLN A 34 -6.32 -0.84 15.51
CA GLN A 34 -6.81 -0.34 16.80
C GLN A 34 -8.21 -0.85 17.16
N ASN A 35 -8.94 -1.45 16.22
CA ASN A 35 -10.24 -2.02 16.53
C ASN A 35 -10.08 -3.07 17.64
N ALA A 36 -11.00 -3.05 18.61
CA ALA A 36 -10.99 -3.93 19.78
C ALA A 36 -11.38 -5.40 19.44
N ASN A 37 -11.22 -5.82 18.18
CA ASN A 37 -11.48 -7.19 17.75
C ASN A 37 -10.35 -8.08 18.30
N VAL A 38 -10.73 -9.03 19.14
CA VAL A 38 -9.85 -10.09 19.67
C VAL A 38 -10.39 -11.43 19.16
N PRO A 39 -9.56 -12.28 18.52
CA PRO A 39 -8.17 -12.03 18.17
C PRO A 39 -8.02 -10.94 17.09
N ARG A 40 -6.94 -10.16 17.18
CA ARG A 40 -6.61 -9.19 16.12
C ARG A 40 -6.22 -9.95 14.85
N LYS A 41 -6.71 -9.47 13.72
CA LYS A 41 -6.36 -10.01 12.40
C LYS A 41 -5.50 -9.02 11.64
N PRO A 42 -4.57 -9.49 10.80
CA PRO A 42 -3.78 -8.60 9.96
C PRO A 42 -4.68 -7.84 8.98
N SER A 43 -4.30 -6.60 8.64
CA SER A 43 -4.92 -5.85 7.55
C SER A 43 -4.04 -5.93 6.30
N LEU A 44 -4.68 -6.03 5.14
CA LEU A 44 -4.02 -6.02 3.84
C LEU A 44 -4.63 -4.92 2.98
N LEU A 45 -3.85 -3.92 2.57
CA LEU A 45 -4.28 -2.98 1.52
C LEU A 45 -4.33 -3.76 0.20
N VAL A 46 -5.51 -4.26 -0.16
CA VAL A 46 -5.69 -5.07 -1.37
C VAL A 46 -5.78 -4.21 -2.62
N GLU A 47 -6.20 -2.97 -2.47
CA GLU A 47 -6.39 -2.08 -3.60
C GLU A 47 -6.17 -0.61 -3.21
N SER A 48 -5.24 0.03 -3.91
CA SER A 48 -5.01 1.46 -3.87
C SER A 48 -5.13 2.05 -5.28
N LYS A 49 -4.61 3.27 -5.49
CA LYS A 49 -4.67 3.90 -6.81
C LYS A 49 -3.85 3.09 -7.82
N TYR A 50 -4.41 2.89 -9.00
CA TYR A 50 -3.71 2.19 -10.07
C TYR A 50 -2.64 3.09 -10.70
N TYR A 51 -1.49 2.51 -11.03
CA TYR A 51 -0.55 3.18 -11.91
C TYR A 51 -1.17 3.30 -13.30
N TRP A 52 -1.22 4.53 -13.84
CA TRP A 52 -1.48 4.77 -15.24
C TRP A 52 -0.87 6.08 -15.68
N ARG A 53 -0.47 6.16 -16.96
CA ARG A 53 0.08 7.39 -17.53
C ARG A 53 -0.99 8.44 -17.82
N GLU A 54 -2.24 8.02 -18.04
CA GLU A 54 -3.33 8.94 -18.38
C GLU A 54 -4.10 9.33 -17.11
N ARG A 55 -4.52 10.59 -17.06
CA ARG A 55 -5.11 11.16 -15.85
C ARG A 55 -6.49 10.59 -15.54
N CYS A 56 -7.29 10.44 -16.59
CA CYS A 56 -8.61 9.87 -16.53
C CYS A 56 -8.85 9.07 -17.81
N VAL A 57 -9.61 7.99 -17.67
CA VAL A 57 -9.96 7.05 -18.73
C VAL A 57 -11.45 6.82 -18.67
N GLU A 58 -12.08 6.59 -19.82
CA GLU A 58 -13.48 6.20 -19.84
C GLU A 58 -13.60 4.69 -19.70
N LEU A 59 -14.29 4.25 -18.65
CA LEU A 59 -14.70 2.87 -18.47
C LEU A 59 -16.18 2.81 -18.18
N TRP A 60 -16.86 1.87 -18.84
CA TRP A 60 -18.29 1.60 -18.60
C TRP A 60 -19.17 2.86 -18.71
N GLY A 61 -18.82 3.77 -19.62
CA GLY A 61 -19.55 5.03 -19.82
C GLY A 61 -19.32 6.08 -18.72
N SER A 62 -18.31 5.91 -17.86
CA SER A 62 -17.94 6.86 -16.81
C SER A 62 -16.46 7.23 -16.88
N SER A 63 -16.14 8.50 -16.58
CA SER A 63 -14.75 8.95 -16.47
C SER A 63 -14.17 8.49 -15.13
N PHE A 64 -13.20 7.59 -15.18
CA PHE A 64 -12.43 7.13 -14.03
C PHE A 64 -11.08 7.86 -14.01
N CYS A 65 -10.88 8.72 -13.02
CA CYS A 65 -9.58 9.34 -12.80
C CYS A 65 -8.70 8.41 -11.97
N VAL A 66 -8.03 7.49 -12.67
CA VAL A 66 -7.23 6.42 -12.06
C VAL A 66 -5.82 6.86 -11.70
N HIS A 67 -5.46 8.11 -11.94
CA HIS A 67 -4.07 8.54 -11.93
C HIS A 67 -3.44 8.48 -10.54
N ALA A 68 -2.57 7.49 -10.36
CA ALA A 68 -1.38 7.67 -9.55
C ALA A 68 -0.15 7.67 -10.45
N THR A 69 0.64 8.74 -10.33
CA THR A 69 2.02 8.71 -10.83
C THR A 69 2.77 7.58 -10.14
N GLU A 70 3.91 7.18 -10.70
CA GLU A 70 4.80 6.19 -10.09
C GLU A 70 5.15 6.55 -8.63
N LEU A 71 5.31 7.85 -8.34
CA LEU A 71 5.52 8.36 -6.98
C LEU A 71 4.25 8.24 -6.12
N GLY A 72 3.07 8.51 -6.69
CA GLY A 72 1.79 8.38 -5.99
C GLY A 72 1.54 6.95 -5.51
N VAL A 73 1.76 5.94 -6.37
CA VAL A 73 1.60 4.54 -6.00
C VAL A 73 2.59 4.15 -4.91
N ARG A 74 3.88 4.51 -5.06
CA ARG A 74 4.89 4.24 -4.03
C ARG A 74 4.55 4.88 -2.68
N ARG A 75 4.04 6.11 -2.68
CA ARG A 75 3.61 6.77 -1.44
C ARG A 75 2.42 6.05 -0.80
N ALA A 76 1.47 5.54 -1.58
CA ALA A 76 0.35 4.75 -1.08
C ALA A 76 0.84 3.45 -0.41
N THR A 77 1.65 2.67 -1.12
CA THR A 77 2.25 1.42 -0.62
C THR A 77 3.03 1.65 0.68
N TRP A 78 3.90 2.66 0.73
CA TRP A 78 4.65 2.97 1.94
C TRP A 78 3.79 3.48 3.08
N SER A 79 2.78 4.30 2.79
CA SER A 79 1.84 4.76 3.82
C SER A 79 1.11 3.58 4.44
N ALA A 80 0.74 2.59 3.64
CA ALA A 80 0.10 1.38 4.14
C ALA A 80 1.05 0.54 4.99
N ARG A 81 2.25 0.27 4.47
CA ARG A 81 3.25 -0.54 5.17
C ARG A 81 3.65 0.07 6.51
N LEU A 82 3.99 1.36 6.53
CA LEU A 82 4.38 2.07 7.76
C LEU A 82 3.22 2.24 8.75
N SER A 83 1.97 2.02 8.30
CA SER A 83 0.78 2.05 9.16
C SER A 83 0.39 0.67 9.70
N GLY A 84 1.09 -0.40 9.29
CA GLY A 84 0.90 -1.75 9.83
C GLY A 84 0.25 -2.74 8.87
N SER A 85 0.15 -2.41 7.58
CA SER A 85 -0.37 -3.36 6.59
C SER A 85 0.57 -4.55 6.42
N LEU A 86 0.00 -5.76 6.42
CA LEU A 86 0.71 -7.01 6.17
C LEU A 86 1.36 -7.01 4.77
N GLY A 87 0.69 -6.39 3.80
CA GLY A 87 1.16 -6.25 2.42
C GLY A 87 0.41 -5.16 1.67
N ASP A 88 0.67 -5.06 0.37
CA ASP A 88 0.00 -4.11 -0.51
C ASP A 88 -0.27 -4.75 -1.88
N GLY A 89 -1.46 -4.54 -2.40
CA GLY A 89 -1.83 -4.90 -3.76
C GLY A 89 -1.43 -3.79 -4.73
N PHE A 90 -0.44 -4.08 -5.58
CA PHE A 90 -0.11 -3.20 -6.69
C PHE A 90 -1.08 -3.42 -7.85
N GLY A 91 -1.69 -2.34 -8.34
CA GLY A 91 -2.52 -2.33 -9.53
C GLY A 91 -1.96 -1.42 -10.61
N GLU A 92 -2.04 -1.86 -11.86
CA GLU A 92 -1.79 -1.01 -13.04
C GLU A 92 -3.01 -1.09 -13.96
N PHE A 93 -3.48 0.08 -14.38
CA PHE A 93 -4.85 0.24 -14.85
C PHE A 93 -5.20 -0.60 -16.10
N PRO A 94 -4.39 -0.61 -17.18
CA PRO A 94 -4.74 -1.39 -18.39
C PRO A 94 -4.86 -2.89 -18.16
N PHE A 95 -4.23 -3.38 -17.09
CA PHE A 95 -4.28 -4.78 -16.73
C PHE A 95 -5.50 -5.10 -15.89
N TRP A 96 -5.81 -4.23 -14.93
CA TRP A 96 -7.03 -4.35 -14.17
C TRP A 96 -8.28 -4.23 -15.04
N SER A 97 -8.28 -3.31 -16.02
CA SER A 97 -9.41 -3.10 -16.93
C SER A 97 -9.55 -4.16 -18.02
N GLY A 98 -8.56 -5.04 -18.18
CA GLY A 98 -8.53 -6.02 -19.28
C GLY A 98 -8.38 -5.40 -20.67
N SER A 99 -7.95 -4.13 -20.76
CA SER A 99 -7.81 -3.42 -22.04
C SER A 99 -6.55 -3.83 -22.82
N GLU A 100 -5.66 -4.63 -22.22
CA GLU A 100 -4.41 -5.09 -22.81
C GLU A 100 -4.29 -6.62 -22.77
N SER A 101 -3.59 -7.19 -23.76
CA SER A 101 -3.36 -8.64 -23.82
C SER A 101 -2.32 -9.13 -22.79
N THR A 102 -2.35 -10.42 -22.43
CA THR A 102 -1.43 -11.04 -21.43
C THR A 102 0.07 -10.86 -21.76
N SER A 103 0.43 -10.76 -23.04
CA SER A 103 1.81 -10.51 -23.47
C SER A 103 2.28 -9.08 -23.16
N VAL A 104 1.38 -8.09 -23.26
CA VAL A 104 1.63 -6.69 -22.89
C VAL A 104 1.80 -6.55 -21.38
N TRP A 105 1.04 -7.31 -20.58
CA TRP A 105 1.21 -7.38 -19.13
C TRP A 105 2.61 -7.86 -18.71
N ARG A 106 3.10 -8.96 -19.30
CA ARG A 106 4.43 -9.48 -19.00
C ARG A 106 5.55 -8.52 -19.42
N ALA A 107 5.35 -7.82 -20.54
CA ALA A 107 6.27 -6.78 -20.97
C ALA A 107 6.28 -5.62 -19.97
N SER A 108 5.11 -5.12 -19.53
CA SER A 108 5.07 -3.93 -18.66
C SER A 108 5.72 -4.12 -17.30
N LEU A 109 5.55 -5.30 -16.70
CA LEU A 109 6.26 -5.68 -15.47
C LEU A 109 7.79 -5.64 -15.63
N ARG A 110 8.30 -5.83 -16.85
CA ARG A 110 9.74 -5.83 -17.14
C ARG A 110 10.26 -4.48 -17.65
N THR A 111 9.44 -3.72 -18.39
CA THR A 111 9.92 -2.58 -19.19
C THR A 111 9.30 -1.23 -18.82
N THR A 112 8.04 -1.16 -18.41
CA THR A 112 7.29 0.12 -18.35
C THR A 112 6.74 0.50 -16.99
N SER A 113 6.73 -0.43 -16.02
CA SER A 113 6.25 -0.14 -14.66
C SER A 113 7.38 -0.20 -13.63
N PRO A 114 8.27 0.82 -13.58
CA PRO A 114 9.28 0.89 -12.52
C PRO A 114 8.67 0.95 -11.12
N ALA A 115 7.41 1.40 -10.97
CA ALA A 115 6.65 1.30 -9.72
C ALA A 115 6.50 -0.16 -9.25
N ALA A 116 6.04 -1.04 -10.14
CA ALA A 116 5.84 -2.46 -9.84
C ALA A 116 7.15 -3.14 -9.44
N ARG A 117 8.21 -2.91 -10.23
CA ARG A 117 9.54 -3.45 -9.94
C ARG A 117 10.11 -2.91 -8.63
N MET A 118 9.95 -1.62 -8.35
CA MET A 118 10.48 -1.02 -7.13
C MET A 118 9.71 -1.45 -5.90
N ILE A 119 8.39 -1.61 -5.96
CA ILE A 119 7.62 -2.19 -4.85
C ILE A 119 8.11 -3.61 -4.58
N ALA A 120 8.23 -4.45 -5.61
CA ALA A 120 8.72 -5.82 -5.45
C ALA A 120 10.16 -5.87 -4.90
N ASP A 121 11.11 -5.14 -5.49
CA ASP A 121 12.53 -5.20 -5.14
C ASP A 121 12.84 -4.56 -3.78
N VAL A 122 12.11 -3.49 -3.41
CA VAL A 122 12.32 -2.80 -2.13
C VAL A 122 11.60 -3.54 -1.01
N MET A 123 10.37 -4.01 -1.22
CA MET A 123 9.69 -4.83 -0.21
C MET A 123 10.42 -6.14 0.04
N GLN A 124 10.93 -6.80 -1.01
CA GLN A 124 11.76 -7.99 -0.82
C GLN A 124 13.04 -7.72 -0.04
N ARG A 125 13.68 -6.56 -0.24
CA ARG A 125 14.86 -6.17 0.55
C ARG A 125 14.51 -5.94 2.01
N VAL A 126 13.49 -5.14 2.29
CA VAL A 126 13.01 -4.89 3.67
C VAL A 126 12.65 -6.19 4.38
N LEU A 127 11.95 -7.12 3.71
CA LEU A 127 11.59 -8.42 4.28
C LEU A 127 12.78 -9.37 4.50
N LYS A 128 13.89 -9.18 3.78
CA LYS A 128 15.13 -9.97 3.94
C LYS A 128 16.07 -9.39 4.99
N GLU A 129 16.06 -8.06 5.16
CA GLU A 129 17.00 -7.32 6.00
C GLU A 129 16.47 -7.12 7.43
N HIS A 130 15.18 -7.34 7.66
CA HIS A 130 14.53 -7.15 8.96
C HIS A 130 13.67 -8.35 9.36
N HIS A 131 13.60 -8.62 10.67
CA HIS A 131 12.57 -9.46 11.27
C HIS A 131 11.22 -8.77 11.12
N TRP A 132 10.55 -9.03 10.00
CA TRP A 132 9.36 -8.32 9.59
C TRP A 132 8.19 -8.55 10.55
N GLU A 133 8.21 -9.67 11.28
CA GLU A 133 7.30 -10.06 12.34
C GLU A 133 7.33 -9.11 13.55
N ASP A 134 8.48 -8.46 13.79
CA ASP A 134 8.69 -7.53 14.92
C ASP A 134 8.44 -6.07 14.53
N LEU A 135 8.08 -5.81 13.27
CA LEU A 135 7.84 -4.45 12.79
C LEU A 135 6.48 -3.95 13.26
N HIS A 136 6.50 -2.93 14.10
CA HIS A 136 5.31 -2.25 14.58
C HIS A 136 5.26 -0.80 14.07
N PRO A 137 4.08 -0.28 13.69
CA PRO A 137 3.91 1.14 13.40
C PRO A 137 4.19 1.98 14.65
N ASP A 138 5.25 2.80 14.59
CA ASP A 138 5.57 3.75 15.64
C ASP A 138 5.69 5.17 15.06
N ARG A 139 4.74 6.03 15.43
CA ARG A 139 4.71 7.44 14.98
C ARG A 139 5.67 8.33 15.78
N TYR A 140 6.17 7.86 16.92
CA TYR A 140 7.10 8.58 17.78
C TYR A 140 8.56 8.24 17.46
N HIS A 141 8.79 7.16 16.71
CA HIS A 141 10.10 6.81 16.15
C HIS A 141 10.44 7.67 14.92
N SER A 142 10.50 8.99 15.10
CA SER A 142 10.93 9.92 14.05
C SER A 142 12.38 10.33 14.29
N PHE A 143 13.28 9.90 13.42
CA PHE A 143 14.66 10.34 13.45
C PHE A 143 14.79 11.68 12.74
N ILE A 144 14.99 12.77 13.50
CA ILE A 144 15.42 14.03 12.91
C ILE A 144 16.94 13.94 12.69
N ARG A 145 17.37 13.71 11.45
CA ARG A 145 18.78 13.88 11.09
C ARG A 145 19.13 15.36 11.24
N LYS A 146 19.86 15.73 12.30
CA LYS A 146 20.43 17.07 12.40
C LYS A 146 21.54 17.22 11.36
N PRO A 147 21.49 18.22 10.46
CA PRO A 147 22.62 18.50 9.58
C PRO A 147 23.85 18.83 10.43
N GLY A 148 24.95 18.09 10.25
CA GLY A 148 26.24 18.37 10.88
C GLY A 148 26.59 17.59 12.16
N ALA A 149 25.70 16.75 12.68
CA ALA A 149 26.06 15.81 13.75
C ALA A 149 26.24 14.41 13.14
N GLY A 150 27.47 13.88 13.18
CA GLY A 150 27.73 12.50 12.76
C GLY A 150 26.77 11.54 13.45
N ASP A 151 26.08 10.72 12.66
CA ASP A 151 25.23 9.55 12.98
C ASP A 151 24.64 9.46 14.40
N THR A 152 24.15 10.57 14.95
CA THR A 152 23.49 10.56 16.26
C THR A 152 21.99 10.67 16.03
N TYR A 153 21.33 9.55 16.22
CA TYR A 153 19.88 9.40 16.15
C TYR A 153 19.30 9.71 17.54
N VAL A 154 18.40 10.68 17.63
CA VAL A 154 17.69 10.99 18.88
C VAL A 154 16.25 10.50 18.73
N SER A 155 15.73 9.78 19.72
CA SER A 155 14.29 9.54 19.79
C SER A 155 13.58 10.89 20.01
N ALA A 156 12.45 11.09 19.34
CA ALA A 156 11.59 12.24 19.63
C ALA A 156 10.97 12.14 21.02
#